data_AF-A0A376RKM8-F1
#
_entry.id   AF-A0A376RKM8-F1
#
_cell.length_a   1.000
_cell.length_b   1.000
_cell.length_c   1.000
_cell.angle_alpha   90.00
_cell.angle_beta   90.00
_cell.angle_gamma   90.00
#
_symmetry.space_group_name_H-M   'P 1'
#
loop_
_entity.id
_entity.type
_entity.pdbx_description
1 polymer ?
#
loop_
_entity_poly.entity_id
_entity_poly.type
_entity_poly.pdbx_seq_one_letter_code
_entity_poly.pdbx_strand_id
1 'polypeptide(L)'
;MPAPALYDINIRYRGYEWNDEYARKGITTFLIMVKSFAIGYTVRDVAKGSWIDESTVTLPKAPPLNTLPRATKVPEPQPPQEDYTFEGYRNADGSVGTKNLLGITTSVHCMADVEDYVVKIIERDLLPKYLSIDGVVDLNHLYGCGVAINVPAAVVPIRTIHNIALNPNFGGEVMVVGMQCGGSDAFLRRYH
;
A
#
# COMPACT_ATOMS: atom_id res chain seq x y z
N MET A 1 24.23 -25.51 -2.17
CA MET A 1 23.37 -24.31 -2.12
C MET A 1 22.41 -24.42 -3.30
N PRO A 2 21.08 -24.54 -3.11
CA PRO A 2 20.16 -24.57 -4.24
C PRO A 2 20.04 -23.17 -4.85
N ALA A 3 20.03 -23.10 -6.18
CA ALA A 3 19.91 -21.87 -6.96
C ALA A 3 18.54 -21.19 -6.71
N PRO A 4 18.47 -19.84 -6.70
CA PRO A 4 17.22 -19.14 -6.52
C PRO A 4 16.29 -19.39 -7.71
N ALA A 5 15.02 -19.62 -7.41
CA ALA A 5 13.95 -19.81 -8.38
C ALA A 5 13.87 -18.60 -9.33
N LEU A 6 14.17 -18.83 -10.60
CA LEU A 6 13.90 -17.87 -11.67
C LEU A 6 12.39 -17.83 -11.84
N TYR A 7 11.81 -16.64 -11.63
CA TYR A 7 10.42 -16.39 -11.97
C TYR A 7 10.29 -16.50 -13.50
N ASP A 8 9.72 -17.60 -13.99
CA ASP A 8 9.34 -17.76 -15.39
C ASP A 8 8.23 -16.74 -15.71
N ILE A 9 8.61 -15.55 -16.17
CA ILE A 9 7.65 -14.59 -16.70
C ILE A 9 7.28 -15.07 -18.12
N ASN A 10 6.27 -15.92 -18.20
CA ASN A 10 5.72 -16.43 -19.46
C ASN A 10 4.96 -15.31 -20.19
N ILE A 11 5.70 -14.40 -20.84
CA ILE A 11 5.19 -13.27 -21.61
C ILE A 11 4.71 -13.79 -22.99
N ARG A 12 3.52 -14.43 -23.05
CA ARG A 12 2.79 -14.60 -24.32
C ARG A 12 2.09 -13.29 -24.69
N TYR A 13 2.74 -12.41 -25.46
CA TYR A 13 2.16 -11.09 -25.79
C TYR A 13 1.84 -10.93 -27.29
N ARG A 14 0.53 -10.77 -27.57
CA ARG A 14 -0.02 -10.23 -28.82
C ARG A 14 0.13 -8.71 -28.81
N GLY A 15 1.04 -8.13 -29.58
CA GLY A 15 1.02 -6.67 -29.81
C GLY A 15 2.33 -5.95 -30.07
N TYR A 16 3.37 -6.62 -30.57
CA TYR A 16 4.55 -5.90 -31.06
C TYR A 16 4.27 -5.31 -32.45
N GLU A 17 4.20 -3.98 -32.53
CA GLU A 17 4.24 -3.28 -33.81
C GLU A 17 5.68 -3.19 -34.29
N TRP A 18 5.93 -3.73 -35.48
CA TRP A 18 7.23 -3.65 -36.14
C TRP A 18 7.38 -2.26 -36.76
N ASN A 19 8.36 -1.48 -36.31
CA ASN A 19 8.65 -0.17 -36.92
C ASN A 19 9.77 -0.30 -37.96
N ASP A 20 9.38 -0.45 -39.23
CA ASP A 20 10.26 -0.58 -40.40
C ASP A 20 11.18 0.65 -40.63
N GLU A 21 10.89 1.80 -40.02
CA GLU A 21 11.70 3.01 -40.18
C GLU A 21 13.09 2.87 -39.55
N TYR A 22 13.21 2.13 -38.43
CA TYR A 22 14.49 1.93 -37.74
C TYR A 22 15.35 0.84 -38.40
N ALA A 23 14.73 -0.18 -38.99
CA ALA A 23 15.42 -1.22 -39.76
C ALA A 23 16.18 -0.66 -40.98
N ARG A 24 15.68 0.40 -41.62
CA ARG A 24 16.34 1.05 -42.76
C ARG A 24 17.54 1.93 -42.39
N LYS A 25 17.67 2.33 -41.11
CA LYS A 25 18.77 3.19 -40.65
C LYS A 25 20.05 2.43 -40.28
N GLY A 26 20.14 1.13 -40.62
CA GLY A 26 21.34 0.31 -40.37
C GLY A 26 21.60 -0.02 -38.90
N ILE A 27 20.58 0.13 -38.05
CA ILE A 27 20.64 -0.20 -36.62
C ILE A 27 20.31 -1.70 -36.49
N THR A 28 21.31 -2.54 -36.22
CA THR A 28 21.20 -3.99 -35.94
C THR A 28 20.50 -4.32 -34.59
N THR A 29 19.81 -3.34 -34.02
CA THR A 29 19.23 -3.37 -32.67
C THR A 29 17.79 -2.87 -32.76
N PHE A 30 16.83 -3.78 -32.64
CA PHE A 30 15.41 -3.45 -32.68
C PHE A 30 14.97 -2.88 -31.34
N LEU A 31 14.20 -1.80 -31.38
CA LEU A 31 13.54 -1.22 -30.22
C LEU A 31 12.27 -2.02 -29.91
N ILE A 32 12.19 -2.61 -28.73
CA ILE A 32 10.98 -3.29 -28.28
C ILE A 32 10.12 -2.26 -27.57
N MET A 33 8.91 -2.07 -28.10
CA MET A 33 7.97 -1.05 -27.64
C MET A 33 6.71 -1.69 -27.05
N VAL A 34 6.25 -1.17 -25.91
CA VAL A 34 4.93 -1.47 -25.33
C VAL A 34 4.23 -0.15 -25.06
N LYS A 35 3.03 0.04 -25.62
CA LYS A 35 2.23 1.27 -25.49
C LYS A 35 3.07 2.55 -25.75
N SER A 36 3.86 2.52 -26.82
CA SER A 36 4.77 3.61 -27.23
C SER A 36 5.96 3.90 -26.29
N PHE A 37 6.26 3.01 -25.34
CA PHE A 37 7.46 3.09 -24.49
C PHE A 37 8.46 1.99 -24.84
N ALA A 38 9.73 2.37 -24.92
CA ALA A 38 10.83 1.43 -25.10
C ALA A 38 11.05 0.62 -23.82
N ILE A 39 10.96 -0.71 -23.94
CA ILE A 39 11.18 -1.64 -22.82
C ILE A 39 12.52 -2.38 -22.93
N GLY A 40 13.16 -2.34 -24.10
CA GLY A 40 14.39 -3.07 -24.35
C GLY A 40 14.91 -2.90 -25.77
N TYR A 41 16.11 -3.42 -25.97
CA TYR A 41 16.83 -3.41 -27.24
C TYR A 41 17.23 -4.86 -27.58
N THR A 42 17.10 -5.29 -28.84
CA THR A 42 17.56 -6.65 -29.20
C THR A 42 19.08 -6.73 -29.25
N VAL A 43 19.64 -7.79 -28.67
CA VAL A 43 21.11 -8.02 -28.67
C VAL A 43 21.62 -8.66 -29.96
N ARG A 44 20.70 -9.10 -30.82
CA ARG A 44 20.95 -9.74 -32.12
C ARG A 44 19.82 -9.39 -33.09
N ASP A 45 20.03 -9.68 -34.37
CA ASP A 45 18.99 -9.58 -35.38
C ASP A 45 17.88 -10.61 -35.11
N VAL A 46 16.63 -10.14 -35.11
CA VAL A 46 15.44 -10.97 -34.88
C VAL A 46 14.51 -10.82 -36.08
N ALA A 47 14.21 -11.94 -36.74
CA ALA A 47 13.29 -11.94 -37.86
C ALA A 47 11.86 -11.64 -37.40
N LYS A 48 11.08 -10.97 -38.25
CA LYS A 48 9.67 -10.70 -37.98
C LYS A 48 8.91 -12.00 -37.71
N GLY A 49 8.11 -12.01 -36.63
CA GLY A 49 7.37 -13.19 -36.19
C GLY A 49 8.17 -14.20 -35.35
N SER A 50 9.46 -13.95 -35.11
CA SER A 50 10.26 -14.76 -34.20
C SER A 50 9.85 -14.52 -32.74
N TRP A 51 10.04 -15.55 -31.93
CA TRP A 51 9.87 -15.47 -30.48
C TRP A 51 10.97 -14.57 -29.88
N ILE A 52 10.58 -13.65 -29.00
CA ILE A 52 11.48 -12.80 -28.24
C ILE A 52 11.41 -13.26 -26.78
N ASP A 53 12.55 -13.69 -26.25
CA ASP A 53 12.73 -14.04 -24.85
C ASP A 53 13.75 -13.11 -24.17
N GLU A 54 13.93 -13.28 -22.86
CA GLU A 54 14.85 -12.49 -22.03
C GLU A 54 16.31 -12.56 -22.50
N SER A 55 16.72 -13.66 -23.15
CA SER A 55 18.08 -13.81 -23.68
C SER A 55 18.32 -12.98 -24.95
N THR A 56 17.23 -12.58 -25.62
CA THR A 56 17.26 -11.86 -26.89
C THR A 56 17.15 -10.35 -26.70
N VAL A 57 16.95 -9.88 -25.46
CA VAL A 57 16.68 -8.48 -25.12
C VAL A 57 17.64 -7.98 -24.04
N THR A 58 18.11 -6.74 -24.18
CA THR A 58 18.77 -6.02 -23.10
C THR A 58 17.91 -4.84 -22.64
N LEU A 59 17.80 -4.66 -21.33
CA LEU A 59 17.01 -3.59 -20.72
C LEU A 59 17.75 -2.24 -20.85
N PRO A 60 17.02 -1.13 -21.08
CA PRO A 60 17.62 0.19 -21.05
C PRO A 60 18.21 0.49 -19.67
N LYS A 61 19.37 1.14 -19.63
CA LYS A 61 19.91 1.67 -18.37
C LYS A 61 18.99 2.77 -17.84
N ALA A 62 18.47 2.60 -16.63
CA ALA A 62 17.63 3.60 -16.00
C ALA A 62 18.40 4.92 -15.81
N PRO A 63 17.83 6.07 -16.21
CA PRO A 63 18.45 7.36 -15.97
C PRO A 63 18.45 7.70 -14.47
N PRO A 64 19.40 8.52 -13.99
CA PRO A 64 19.41 9.00 -12.61
C PRO A 64 18.12 9.76 -12.25
N LEU A 65 17.62 9.60 -11.02
CA LEU A 65 16.38 10.24 -10.53
C LEU A 65 16.39 11.77 -10.68
N ASN A 66 17.54 12.42 -10.50
CA ASN A 66 17.70 13.87 -10.64
C ASN A 66 17.62 14.37 -12.09
N THR A 67 17.72 13.48 -13.08
CA THR A 67 17.62 13.81 -14.51
C THR A 67 16.21 13.59 -15.07
N LEU A 68 15.30 13.02 -14.28
CA LEU A 68 13.94 12.77 -14.73
C LEU A 68 13.15 14.09 -14.86
N PRO A 69 12.43 14.29 -15.98
CA PRO A 69 11.57 15.45 -16.15
C PRO A 69 10.43 15.44 -15.12
N ARG A 70 10.19 16.57 -14.46
CA ARG A 70 9.16 16.72 -13.44
C ARG A 70 8.05 17.63 -13.96
N ALA A 71 6.80 17.18 -13.85
CA ALA A 71 5.61 17.93 -14.25
C ALA A 71 5.68 18.52 -15.69
N THR A 72 6.37 17.85 -16.62
CA THR A 72 6.59 18.38 -17.97
C THR A 72 5.39 18.24 -18.92
N LYS A 73 4.37 17.46 -18.52
CA LYS A 73 3.13 17.24 -19.28
C LYS A 73 1.96 17.15 -18.31
N VAL A 74 1.60 18.28 -17.70
CA VAL A 74 0.40 18.37 -16.86
C VAL A 74 -0.82 18.38 -17.81
N PRO A 75 -1.73 17.38 -17.71
CA PRO A 75 -2.94 17.38 -18.53
C PRO A 75 -3.88 18.51 -18.09
N GLU A 76 -4.70 19.00 -19.03
CA GLU A 76 -5.77 19.95 -18.70
C GLU A 76 -6.76 19.32 -17.70
N PRO A 77 -7.23 20.08 -16.70
CA PRO A 77 -8.24 19.61 -15.77
C PRO A 77 -9.48 19.10 -16.50
N GLN A 78 -9.94 17.90 -16.13
CA GLN A 78 -11.21 17.40 -16.63
C GLN A 78 -12.36 18.17 -15.96
N PRO A 79 -13.53 18.31 -16.63
CA PRO A 79 -14.71 18.90 -16.02
C PRO A 79 -15.07 18.18 -14.70
N PRO A 80 -15.52 18.92 -13.67
CA PRO A 80 -15.93 18.30 -12.42
C PRO A 80 -17.12 17.37 -12.64
N GLN A 81 -17.10 16.24 -11.93
CA GLN A 81 -18.24 15.33 -11.87
C GLN A 81 -19.12 15.76 -10.69
N GLU A 82 -20.28 16.33 -11.00
CA GLU A 82 -21.29 16.75 -10.03
C GLU A 82 -22.30 15.61 -9.81
N ASP A 83 -23.07 15.66 -8.70
CA ASP A 83 -24.18 14.73 -8.38
C ASP A 83 -23.85 13.28 -8.03
N TYR A 84 -22.59 12.94 -7.72
CA TYR A 84 -22.24 11.64 -7.16
C TYR A 84 -22.28 11.64 -5.63
N THR A 85 -23.14 10.81 -5.05
CA THR A 85 -23.24 10.61 -3.60
C THR A 85 -23.05 9.12 -3.23
N PHE A 86 -22.71 8.86 -1.98
CA PHE A 86 -22.68 7.51 -1.41
C PHE A 86 -23.21 7.54 0.03
N GLU A 87 -23.78 6.42 0.47
CA GLU A 87 -24.24 6.24 1.86
C GLU A 87 -23.03 5.96 2.75
N GLY A 88 -22.84 6.75 3.81
CA GLY A 88 -21.69 6.63 4.70
C GLY A 88 -21.95 7.17 6.11
N TYR A 89 -21.04 6.86 7.03
CA TYR A 89 -21.10 7.25 8.44
C TYR A 89 -20.42 8.61 8.64
N ARG A 90 -21.19 9.66 8.93
CA ARG A 90 -20.66 11.01 9.14
C ARG A 90 -20.07 11.17 10.54
N ASN A 91 -18.84 11.65 10.62
CA ASN A 91 -18.13 11.91 11.87
C ASN A 91 -18.23 13.37 12.31
N ALA A 92 -17.85 13.65 13.56
CA ALA A 92 -17.90 14.99 14.15
C ALA A 92 -16.89 15.97 13.51
N ASP A 93 -15.76 15.47 12.99
CA ASP A 93 -14.74 16.24 12.28
C ASP A 93 -15.12 16.57 10.82
N GLY A 94 -16.27 16.07 10.35
CA GLY A 94 -16.77 16.24 8.99
C GLY A 94 -16.32 15.15 8.01
N SER A 95 -15.42 14.25 8.40
CA SER A 95 -15.06 13.08 7.61
C SER A 95 -16.20 12.07 7.51
N VAL A 96 -16.14 11.18 6.52
CA VAL A 96 -17.18 10.16 6.28
C VAL A 96 -16.53 8.79 6.15
N GLY A 97 -16.91 7.87 7.03
CA GLY A 97 -16.51 6.46 6.98
C GLY A 97 -17.41 5.66 6.04
N THR A 98 -16.85 4.63 5.41
CA THR A 98 -17.60 3.62 4.63
C THR A 98 -17.98 2.41 5.46
N LYS A 99 -17.38 2.25 6.64
CA LYS A 99 -17.68 1.22 7.64
C LYS A 99 -17.75 1.84 9.02
N ASN A 100 -18.51 1.23 9.91
CA ASN A 100 -18.59 1.54 11.32
C ASN A 100 -17.78 0.52 12.13
N LEU A 101 -16.49 0.80 12.33
CA LEU A 101 -15.54 -0.10 13.00
C LEU A 101 -15.21 0.39 14.40
N LEU A 102 -15.00 -0.54 15.32
CA LEU A 102 -14.40 -0.28 16.63
C LEU A 102 -12.88 -0.40 16.53
N GLY A 103 -12.15 0.70 16.71
CA GLY A 103 -10.68 0.67 16.85
C GLY A 103 -10.27 0.46 18.30
N ILE A 104 -9.31 -0.44 18.55
CA ILE A 104 -8.69 -0.68 19.85
C ILE A 104 -7.18 -0.49 19.71
N THR A 105 -6.53 0.13 20.70
CA THR A 105 -5.07 0.28 20.72
C THR A 105 -4.55 0.27 22.15
N THR A 106 -3.31 -0.18 22.35
CA THR A 106 -2.63 -0.07 23.64
C THR A 106 -1.59 1.04 23.69
N SER A 107 -1.33 1.53 24.90
CA SER A 107 -0.20 2.41 25.19
C SER A 107 1.14 1.66 25.34
N VAL A 108 1.13 0.33 25.49
CA VAL A 108 2.33 -0.48 25.79
C VAL A 108 2.39 -1.78 25.00
N HIS A 109 3.52 -2.07 24.36
CA HIS A 109 3.66 -3.29 23.54
C HIS A 109 3.52 -4.60 24.32
N CYS A 110 3.76 -4.61 25.64
CA CYS A 110 3.64 -5.81 26.48
C CYS A 110 2.22 -6.41 26.52
N MET A 111 1.22 -5.70 26.00
CA MET A 111 -0.18 -6.13 25.94
C MET A 111 -0.60 -6.63 24.55
N ALA A 112 0.27 -6.64 23.54
CA ALA A 112 -0.11 -6.97 22.16
C ALA A 112 -0.83 -8.33 22.05
N ASP A 113 -0.29 -9.38 22.69
CA ASP A 113 -0.93 -10.71 22.69
C ASP A 113 -2.27 -10.73 23.45
N VAL A 114 -2.42 -9.85 24.44
CA VAL A 114 -3.66 -9.71 25.22
C VAL A 114 -4.72 -8.99 24.38
N GLU A 115 -4.35 -7.97 23.60
CA GLU A 115 -5.28 -7.28 22.71
C GLU A 115 -5.82 -8.19 21.62
N ASP A 116 -4.96 -8.98 20.98
CA ASP A 116 -5.36 -10.00 20.01
C ASP A 116 -6.38 -10.99 20.60
N TYR A 117 -6.23 -11.34 21.89
CA TYR A 117 -7.17 -12.19 22.60
C TYR A 117 -8.49 -11.48 22.93
N VAL A 118 -8.43 -10.22 23.35
CA VAL A 118 -9.61 -9.39 23.62
C VAL A 118 -10.43 -9.18 22.35
N VAL A 119 -9.78 -8.88 21.22
CA VAL A 119 -10.44 -8.71 19.91
C VAL A 119 -11.22 -9.96 19.54
N LYS A 120 -10.62 -11.15 19.69
CA LYS A 120 -11.31 -12.43 19.45
C LYS A 120 -12.54 -12.63 20.34
N ILE A 121 -12.48 -12.22 21.61
CA ILE A 121 -13.64 -12.26 22.51
C ILE A 121 -14.73 -11.27 22.03
N ILE A 122 -14.34 -10.05 21.66
CA ILE A 122 -15.28 -9.03 21.18
C ILE A 122 -15.98 -9.54 19.92
N GLU A 123 -15.24 -10.07 18.95
CA GLU A 123 -15.79 -10.64 17.71
C GLU A 123 -16.77 -11.79 17.98
N ARG A 124 -16.43 -12.69 18.91
CA ARG A 124 -17.26 -13.87 19.21
C ARG A 124 -18.49 -13.55 20.05
N ASP A 125 -18.35 -12.75 21.10
CA ASP A 125 -19.33 -12.63 22.19
C ASP A 125 -20.10 -11.29 22.22
N LEU A 126 -19.50 -10.22 21.68
CA LEU A 126 -20.08 -8.87 21.71
C LEU A 126 -20.59 -8.43 20.35
N LEU A 127 -19.81 -8.61 19.28
CA LEU A 127 -20.17 -8.16 17.94
C LEU A 127 -21.55 -8.69 17.46
N PRO A 128 -21.94 -9.96 17.72
CA PRO A 128 -23.27 -10.45 17.35
C PRO A 128 -24.44 -9.71 18.04
N LYS A 129 -24.18 -9.00 19.15
CA LYS A 129 -25.19 -8.20 19.87
C LYS A 129 -25.33 -6.78 19.29
N TYR A 130 -24.38 -6.32 18.48
CA TYR A 130 -24.33 -4.97 17.92
C TYR A 130 -24.27 -5.02 16.40
N LEU A 131 -25.42 -5.26 15.76
CA LEU A 131 -25.55 -5.42 14.31
C LEU A 131 -25.18 -4.17 13.49
N SER A 132 -25.11 -2.99 14.12
CA SER A 132 -24.71 -1.74 13.47
C SER A 132 -23.19 -1.56 13.37
N ILE A 133 -22.39 -2.44 13.99
CA ILE A 133 -20.93 -2.40 13.98
C ILE A 133 -20.43 -3.45 12.99
N ASP A 134 -19.61 -3.03 12.02
CA ASP A 134 -19.09 -3.90 10.96
C ASP A 134 -17.95 -4.81 11.43
N GLY A 135 -17.26 -4.42 12.50
CA GLY A 135 -16.14 -5.18 13.04
C GLY A 135 -15.32 -4.41 14.08
N VAL A 136 -14.30 -5.09 14.58
CA VAL A 136 -13.31 -4.55 15.52
C VAL A 136 -11.92 -4.70 14.89
N VAL A 137 -11.06 -3.70 15.09
CA VAL A 137 -9.69 -3.70 14.57
C VAL A 137 -8.73 -3.34 15.70
N ASP A 138 -7.71 -4.18 15.85
CA ASP A 138 -6.59 -3.92 16.74
C ASP A 138 -5.51 -3.08 16.05
N LEU A 139 -5.13 -1.98 16.68
CA LEU A 139 -4.11 -1.03 16.25
C LEU A 139 -2.86 -1.21 17.11
N ASN A 140 -2.24 -2.38 16.95
CA ASN A 140 -1.03 -2.76 17.67
C ASN A 140 0.21 -2.02 17.15
N HIS A 141 1.13 -1.69 18.06
CA HIS A 141 2.43 -1.12 17.71
C HIS A 141 3.60 -1.92 18.31
N LEU A 142 4.70 -2.05 17.57
CA LEU A 142 5.91 -2.75 18.01
C LEU A 142 6.78 -1.96 19.02
N TYR A 143 6.34 -0.74 19.39
CA TYR A 143 7.12 0.17 20.22
C TYR A 143 6.87 -0.07 21.70
N GLY A 144 7.79 -0.80 22.35
CA GLY A 144 7.74 -1.06 23.79
C GLY A 144 8.08 0.17 24.65
N CYS A 145 7.71 0.07 25.94
CA CYS A 145 7.81 1.09 26.99
C CYS A 145 9.03 2.03 26.86
N GLY A 146 8.80 3.24 26.33
CA GLY A 146 9.65 4.43 26.48
C GLY A 146 11.01 4.49 25.76
N VAL A 147 11.63 3.36 25.42
CA VAL A 147 13.00 3.34 24.88
C VAL A 147 13.04 3.60 23.37
N ALA A 148 12.01 3.16 22.64
CA ALA A 148 11.99 3.22 21.18
C ALA A 148 11.30 4.48 20.61
N ILE A 149 10.81 5.41 21.44
CA ILE A 149 10.12 6.62 20.94
C ILE A 149 11.11 7.68 20.44
N ASN A 150 12.29 7.76 21.06
CA ASN A 150 13.30 8.79 20.74
C ASN A 150 14.36 8.33 19.73
N VAL A 151 14.18 7.18 19.06
CA VAL A 151 15.12 6.73 18.02
C VAL A 151 14.77 7.36 16.66
N PRO A 152 15.75 7.74 15.81
CA PRO A 152 15.49 8.49 14.57
C PRO A 152 14.49 7.84 13.59
N ALA A 153 14.35 6.51 13.61
CA ALA A 153 13.46 5.77 12.72
C ALA A 153 12.04 5.56 13.28
N ALA A 154 11.77 5.91 14.54
CA ALA A 154 10.48 5.67 15.19
C ALA A 154 9.33 6.51 14.64
N VAL A 155 9.66 7.64 13.98
CA VAL A 155 8.66 8.59 13.46
C VAL A 155 7.69 7.97 12.46
N VAL A 156 8.16 7.00 11.64
CA VAL A 156 7.32 6.37 10.62
C VAL A 156 6.17 5.59 11.27
N PRO A 157 6.42 4.56 12.10
CA PRO A 157 5.36 3.78 12.72
C PRO A 157 4.52 4.57 13.74
N ILE A 158 5.10 5.50 14.49
CA ILE A 158 4.32 6.40 15.37
C ILE A 158 3.28 7.17 14.54
N ARG A 159 3.72 7.80 13.44
CA ARG A 159 2.82 8.52 12.53
C ARG A 159 1.83 7.59 11.85
N THR A 160 2.23 6.37 11.49
CA THR A 160 1.33 5.38 10.89
C THR A 160 0.19 5.02 11.83
N ILE A 161 0.48 4.64 13.08
CA ILE A 161 -0.58 4.24 14.03
C ILE A 161 -1.48 5.43 14.37
N HIS A 162 -0.90 6.62 14.59
CA HIS A 162 -1.67 7.84 14.82
C HIS A 162 -2.62 8.14 13.65
N ASN A 163 -2.13 8.08 12.40
CA ASN A 163 -2.96 8.35 11.22
C ASN A 163 -4.00 7.24 10.96
N ILE A 164 -3.71 5.99 11.30
CA ILE A 164 -4.70 4.91 11.21
C ILE A 164 -5.81 5.14 12.25
N ALA A 165 -5.48 5.57 13.46
CA ALA A 165 -6.48 5.90 14.48
C ALA A 165 -7.43 7.03 14.03
N LEU A 166 -6.94 7.95 13.18
CA LEU A 166 -7.73 9.02 12.56
C LEU A 166 -8.51 8.58 11.30
N ASN A 167 -8.54 7.28 10.97
CA ASN A 167 -9.31 6.79 9.84
C ASN A 167 -10.82 7.05 10.08
N PRO A 168 -11.55 7.62 9.10
CA PRO A 168 -12.97 7.91 9.25
C PRO A 168 -13.84 6.71 9.61
N ASN A 169 -13.40 5.49 9.30
CA ASN A 169 -14.13 4.26 9.64
C ASN A 169 -14.16 3.94 11.15
N PHE A 170 -13.33 4.60 11.96
CA PHE A 170 -13.34 4.47 13.42
C PHE A 170 -14.24 5.50 14.11
N GLY A 171 -15.01 6.28 13.35
CA GLY A 171 -15.96 7.23 13.95
C GLY A 171 -15.31 8.44 14.61
N GLY A 172 -13.99 8.63 14.46
CA GLY A 172 -13.20 9.59 15.22
C GLY A 172 -12.94 9.15 16.67
N GLU A 173 -13.14 7.86 16.98
CA GLU A 173 -13.13 7.36 18.36
C GLU A 173 -12.43 5.99 18.43
N VAL A 174 -11.23 5.99 19.00
CA VAL A 174 -10.47 4.76 19.24
C VAL A 174 -10.41 4.50 20.74
N MET A 175 -10.63 3.25 21.12
CA MET A 175 -10.51 2.82 22.51
C MET A 175 -9.05 2.56 22.85
N VAL A 176 -8.52 3.26 23.85
CA VAL A 176 -7.17 3.00 24.36
C VAL A 176 -7.22 2.13 25.61
N VAL A 177 -6.54 0.98 25.55
CA VAL A 177 -6.40 0.02 26.65
C VAL A 177 -4.96 0.11 27.19
N GLY A 178 -4.81 0.70 28.36
CA GLY A 178 -3.52 0.81 29.04
C GLY A 178 -3.41 -0.18 30.20
N MET A 179 -2.22 -0.78 30.40
CA MET A 179 -1.85 -1.47 31.64
C MET A 179 -0.66 -0.77 32.28
N GLN A 180 -0.70 -0.56 33.59
CA GLN A 180 0.46 -0.03 34.32
C GLN A 180 1.55 -1.10 34.43
N CYS A 181 2.81 -0.72 34.18
CA CYS A 181 3.94 -1.63 34.41
C CYS A 181 3.97 -2.04 35.90
N GLY A 182 3.64 -3.30 36.20
CA GLY A 182 3.65 -3.87 37.55
C GLY A 182 2.34 -3.75 38.35
N GLY A 183 1.23 -3.31 37.74
CA GLY A 183 -0.09 -3.27 38.39
C GLY A 183 -1.16 -4.01 37.59
N SER A 184 -2.18 -4.57 38.26
CA SER A 184 -3.33 -5.25 37.65
C SER A 184 -4.38 -4.30 37.07
N ASP A 185 -4.16 -3.00 37.14
CA ASP A 185 -5.15 -1.99 36.79
C ASP A 185 -5.08 -1.66 35.30
N ALA A 186 -6.18 -1.96 34.59
CA ALA A 186 -6.40 -1.56 33.22
C ALA A 186 -7.24 -0.28 33.18
N PHE A 187 -6.87 0.69 32.35
CA PHE A 187 -7.66 1.91 32.12
C PHE A 187 -8.20 1.95 30.71
N LEU A 188 -9.47 2.33 30.58
CA LEU A 188 -10.17 2.56 29.32
C LEU A 188 -10.33 4.06 29.10
N ARG A 189 -9.69 4.59 28.06
CA ARG A 189 -9.88 5.98 27.65
C ARG A 189 -10.36 6.05 26.21
N ARG A 190 -11.28 6.96 25.97
CA ARG A 190 -11.66 7.43 24.65
C ARG A 190 -10.57 8.39 24.15
N TYR A 191 -9.99 8.11 22.98
CA TYR A 191 -9.04 9.02 22.33
C TYR A 191 -9.82 10.05 21.54
N HIS A 192 -9.69 11.33 21.90
CA HIS A 192 -10.25 12.47 21.19
C HIS A 192 -9.18 13.18 20.38
#